data_AF-A0A6I3BGA1-F1
#
_entry.id   AF-A0A6I3BGA1-F1
#
_cell.length_a   1.000
_cell.length_b   1.000
_cell.length_c   1.000
_cell.angle_alpha   90.00
_cell.angle_beta   90.00
_cell.angle_gamma   90.00
#
_symmetry.space_group_name_H-M   'P 1'
#
loop_
_entity.id
_entity.type
_entity.pdbx_description
1 polymer ?
#
loop_
_entity_poly.entity_id
_entity_poly.type
_entity_poly.pdbx_seq_one_letter_code
_entity_poly.pdbx_strand_id
1 'polypeptide(L)'
;MATLIVLFNLREGVSASEYEAWAKSKDVPTVKGLSSVDDFRVFRSSGLLGTDASSPYQYIEIIEVSDMNQFGIDVSSEKMQAIAAEFGAFADNPTFILSEQSA
;
A
#
# COMPACT_ATOMS: atom_id res chain seq x y z
N MET A 1 -2.29 -17.12 -5.52
CA MET A 1 -2.69 -16.28 -4.38
C MET A 1 -2.92 -14.88 -4.90
N ALA A 2 -3.98 -14.20 -4.45
CA ALA A 2 -4.27 -12.83 -4.89
C ALA A 2 -3.30 -11.86 -4.22
N THR A 3 -2.79 -10.90 -4.99
CA THR A 3 -1.87 -9.88 -4.51
C THR A 3 -2.31 -8.53 -5.03
N LEU A 4 -2.60 -7.61 -4.11
CA LEU A 4 -2.85 -6.22 -4.44
C LEU A 4 -1.51 -5.45 -4.37
N ILE A 5 -1.13 -4.86 -5.51
CA ILE A 5 0.04 -4.00 -5.61
C ILE A 5 -0.46 -2.56 -5.71
N VAL A 6 0.04 -1.68 -4.83
CA VAL A 6 -0.25 -0.24 -4.89
C VAL A 6 1.02 0.52 -5.21
N LEU A 7 0.97 1.34 -6.26
CA LEU A 7 2.08 2.17 -6.72
C LEU A 7 1.69 3.63 -6.57
N PHE A 8 2.50 4.43 -5.87
CA PHE A 8 2.14 5.83 -5.65
C PHE A 8 3.34 6.75 -5.39
N ASN A 9 3.06 8.03 -5.55
CA ASN A 9 3.93 9.13 -5.14
C ASN A 9 3.25 9.90 -4.01
N LEU A 10 4.05 10.58 -3.18
CA LEU A 10 3.50 11.47 -2.18
C LEU A 10 2.97 12.76 -2.82
N ARG A 11 1.91 13.32 -2.25
CA ARG A 11 1.42 14.65 -2.62
C ARG A 11 2.49 15.72 -2.37
N GLU A 12 2.37 16.83 -3.09
CA GLU A 12 3.24 17.99 -2.90
C GLU A 12 3.18 18.47 -1.44
N GLY A 13 4.36 18.71 -0.85
CA GLY A 13 4.50 19.18 0.53
C GLY A 13 4.39 18.09 1.62
N VAL A 14 4.02 16.85 1.26
CA VAL A 14 3.98 15.74 2.21
C VAL A 14 5.39 15.23 2.50
N SER A 15 5.75 15.09 3.78
CA SER A 15 7.04 14.54 4.18
C SER A 15 7.06 13.01 4.09
N ALA A 16 8.13 12.48 3.47
CA ALA A 16 8.41 11.05 3.48
C ALA A 16 8.52 10.48 4.90
N SER A 17 9.11 11.21 5.85
CA SER A 17 9.24 10.73 7.22
C SER A 17 7.91 10.64 7.95
N GLU A 18 6.98 11.56 7.66
CA GLU A 18 5.63 11.56 8.23
C GLU A 18 4.82 10.39 7.69
N TYR A 19 4.84 10.19 6.36
CA TYR A 19 4.22 9.03 5.73
C TYR A 19 4.80 7.72 6.29
N GLU A 20 6.12 7.56 6.32
CA GLU A 20 6.75 6.33 6.80
C GLU A 20 6.43 6.06 8.29
N ALA A 21 6.34 7.10 9.12
CA ALA A 21 5.97 6.96 10.53
C ALA A 21 4.51 6.52 10.67
N TRP A 22 3.60 7.12 9.90
CA TRP A 22 2.19 6.72 9.85
C TRP A 22 2.04 5.29 9.35
N ALA A 23 2.72 4.93 8.26
CA ALA A 23 2.67 3.60 7.67
C ALA A 23 3.11 2.52 8.67
N LYS A 24 4.24 2.74 9.36
CA LYS A 24 4.78 1.81 10.37
C LYS A 24 3.90 1.67 11.61
N SER A 25 3.32 2.77 12.07
CA SER A 25 2.60 2.80 13.36
C SER A 25 1.12 2.45 13.25
N LYS A 26 0.50 2.69 12.09
CA LYS A 26 -0.96 2.63 11.95
C LYS A 26 -1.42 1.78 10.78
N ASP A 27 -0.94 2.08 9.57
CA ASP A 27 -1.42 1.43 8.35
C ASP A 27 -1.03 -0.06 8.32
N VAL A 28 0.28 -0.33 8.35
CA VAL A 28 0.81 -1.70 8.27
C VAL A 28 0.23 -2.63 9.33
N PRO A 29 0.21 -2.25 10.63
CA PRO A 29 -0.40 -3.08 11.66
C PRO A 29 -1.92 -3.25 11.49
N THR A 30 -2.62 -2.26 10.95
CA THR A 30 -4.07 -2.34 10.75
C THR A 30 -4.42 -3.30 9.61
N VAL A 31 -3.75 -3.18 8.47
CA VAL A 31 -3.98 -4.04 7.30
C VAL A 31 -3.55 -5.48 7.58
N LYS A 32 -2.41 -5.70 8.27
CA LYS A 32 -1.99 -7.04 8.73
C LYS A 32 -2.92 -7.65 9.76
N GLY A 33 -3.76 -6.85 10.42
CA GLY A 33 -4.74 -7.33 11.39
C GLY A 33 -6.06 -7.78 10.75
N LEU A 34 -6.22 -7.62 9.44
CA LEU A 34 -7.40 -8.06 8.70
C LEU A 34 -7.37 -9.57 8.50
N SER A 35 -8.49 -10.23 8.68
CA SER A 35 -8.58 -11.70 8.55
C SER A 35 -8.38 -12.20 7.11
N SER A 36 -8.54 -11.32 6.13
CA SER A 36 -8.34 -11.60 4.71
C SER A 36 -6.91 -11.37 4.21
N VAL A 37 -5.98 -10.90 5.06
CA VAL A 37 -4.62 -10.50 4.68
C VAL A 37 -3.61 -11.45 5.33
N ASP A 38 -2.78 -12.07 4.51
CA ASP A 38 -1.69 -12.94 4.98
C ASP A 38 -0.41 -12.15 5.26
N ASP A 39 -0.10 -11.17 4.41
CA ASP A 39 1.03 -10.27 4.60
C ASP A 39 0.79 -8.89 3.97
N PHE A 40 1.51 -7.90 4.48
CA PHE A 40 1.54 -6.56 3.91
C PHE A 40 2.92 -5.94 4.07
N ARG A 41 3.49 -5.47 2.97
CA ARG A 41 4.83 -4.89 2.90
C ARG A 41 4.81 -3.57 2.13
N VAL A 42 5.54 -2.60 2.66
CA VAL A 42 5.75 -1.28 2.04
C VAL A 42 7.22 -1.13 1.69
N PHE A 43 7.50 -0.72 0.46
CA PHE A 43 8.84 -0.46 -0.03
C PHE A 43 8.96 0.99 -0.47
N ARG A 44 10.06 1.63 -0.09
CA ARG A 44 10.49 2.89 -0.69
C ARG A 44 11.40 2.58 -1.87
N SER A 45 11.06 3.09 -3.03
CA SER A 45 11.85 2.93 -4.24
C SER A 45 13.16 3.71 -4.15
N SER A 46 14.26 3.11 -4.59
CA SER A 46 15.59 3.75 -4.61
C SER A 46 16.05 4.19 -6.00
N GLY A 47 15.40 3.73 -7.08
CA GLY A 47 15.78 4.02 -8.47
C GLY A 47 15.47 2.85 -9.40
N LEU A 48 15.84 2.99 -10.68
CA LEU A 48 15.73 1.92 -11.68
C LEU A 48 17.09 1.24 -11.92
N LEU A 49 17.14 -0.08 -11.72
CA LEU A 49 18.35 -0.87 -11.87
C LEU A 49 18.91 -0.77 -13.30
N GLY A 50 20.24 -0.57 -13.41
CA GLY A 50 20.92 -0.46 -14.70
C GLY A 50 20.82 0.92 -15.34
N THR A 51 20.29 1.92 -14.62
CA THR A 51 20.18 3.30 -15.07
C THR A 51 20.44 4.27 -13.90
N ASP A 52 20.67 5.55 -14.21
CA ASP A 52 20.67 6.64 -13.22
C ASP A 52 19.29 7.30 -13.05
N ALA A 53 18.24 6.70 -13.62
CA ALA A 53 16.89 7.26 -13.56
C ALA A 53 16.19 6.95 -12.23
N SER A 54 15.41 7.92 -11.76
CA SER A 54 14.48 7.72 -10.63
C SER A 54 13.41 6.70 -10.98
N SER A 55 12.92 5.98 -9.96
CA SER A 55 11.72 5.17 -10.09
C SER A 55 10.50 6.05 -10.44
N PRO A 56 9.58 5.60 -11.31
CA PRO A 56 8.34 6.32 -11.61
C PRO A 56 7.39 6.44 -10.38
N TYR A 57 7.59 5.59 -9.37
CA TYR A 57 6.84 5.61 -8.11
C TYR A 57 7.79 5.62 -6.92
N GLN A 58 7.52 6.50 -5.95
CA GLN A 58 8.29 6.62 -4.72
C GLN A 58 8.05 5.44 -3.77
N TYR A 59 6.85 4.87 -3.77
CA TYR A 59 6.48 3.77 -2.88
C TYR A 59 5.71 2.67 -3.59
N ILE A 60 5.88 1.46 -3.06
CA ILE A 60 5.26 0.23 -3.52
C ILE A 60 4.70 -0.49 -2.30
N GLU A 61 3.40 -0.77 -2.32
CA GLU A 61 2.73 -1.62 -1.35
C GLU A 61 2.41 -2.97 -1.98
N ILE A 62 2.63 -4.04 -1.22
CA ILE A 62 2.30 -5.41 -1.60
C ILE A 62 1.45 -6.01 -0.49
N ILE A 63 0.19 -6.29 -0.79
CA ILE A 63 -0.77 -6.90 0.12
C ILE A 63 -1.11 -8.29 -0.41
N GLU A 64 -0.79 -9.31 0.37
CA GLU A 64 -1.12 -10.71 0.07
C GLU A 64 -2.48 -11.03 0.67
N VAL A 65 -3.45 -11.34 -0.20
CA VAL A 65 -4.86 -11.52 0.18
C VAL A 65 -5.23 -12.99 0.06
N SER A 66 -5.62 -13.61 1.17
CA SER A 66 -6.04 -15.01 1.23
C SER A 66 -7.51 -15.22 0.83
N ASP A 67 -8.37 -14.22 1.03
CA ASP A 67 -9.79 -14.27 0.65
C ASP A 67 -10.26 -12.90 0.12
N MET A 68 -10.51 -12.82 -1.19
CA MET A 68 -10.97 -11.58 -1.84
C MET A 68 -12.40 -11.18 -1.47
N ASN A 69 -13.27 -12.13 -1.12
CA ASN A 69 -14.63 -11.81 -0.69
C ASN A 69 -14.60 -11.19 0.71
N GLN A 70 -13.84 -11.81 1.62
CA GLN A 70 -13.66 -11.27 2.96
C GLN A 70 -12.89 -9.94 2.92
N PHE A 71 -11.92 -9.79 2.02
CA PHE A 71 -11.21 -8.53 1.82
C PHE A 71 -12.17 -7.38 1.46
N GLY A 72 -13.14 -7.62 0.58
CA GLY A 72 -14.17 -6.64 0.26
C GLY A 72 -14.99 -6.18 1.49
N ILE A 73 -15.26 -7.09 2.42
CA ILE A 73 -15.94 -6.78 3.69
C ILE A 73 -15.01 -5.99 4.61
N ASP A 74 -13.77 -6.44 4.76
CA ASP A 74 -12.76 -5.86 5.65
C ASP A 74 -12.45 -4.40 5.25
N VAL A 75 -12.27 -4.12 3.96
CA VAL A 75 -12.01 -2.75 3.46
C VAL A 75 -13.25 -1.85 3.54
N SER A 76 -14.45 -2.41 3.62
CA SER A 76 -15.70 -1.67 3.82
C SER A 76 -15.93 -1.29 5.29
N SER A 77 -15.12 -1.81 6.22
CA SER A 77 -15.24 -1.46 7.64
C SER A 77 -14.90 0.01 7.89
N GLU A 78 -15.52 0.61 8.91
CA GLU A 78 -15.26 2.01 9.32
C GLU A 78 -13.76 2.24 9.60
N LYS A 79 -13.10 1.26 10.22
CA LYS A 79 -11.67 1.33 10.52
C LYS A 79 -10.84 1.45 9.24
N MET A 80 -11.11 0.61 8.23
CA MET A 80 -10.36 0.67 6.97
C MET A 80 -10.70 1.89 6.12
N GLN A 81 -11.95 2.36 6.15
CA GLN A 81 -12.31 3.61 5.48
C GLN A 81 -11.55 4.81 6.07
N ALA A 82 -11.34 4.84 7.39
CA ALA A 82 -10.50 5.86 8.02
C ALA A 82 -9.03 5.77 7.58
N ILE A 83 -8.46 4.56 7.51
CA ILE A 83 -7.11 4.33 6.99
C ILE A 83 -6.99 4.77 5.52
N ALA A 84 -7.96 4.41 4.68
CA ALA A 84 -7.98 4.79 3.26
C ALA A 84 -8.08 6.31 3.07
N ALA A 85 -8.86 7.00 3.91
CA ALA A 85 -8.94 8.46 3.89
C ALA A 85 -7.61 9.13 4.29
N GLU A 86 -6.94 8.62 5.33
CA GLU A 86 -5.62 9.09 5.74
C GLU A 86 -4.57 8.82 4.66
N PHE A 87 -4.57 7.62 4.07
CA PHE A 87 -3.73 7.28 2.93
C PHE A 87 -3.92 8.24 1.76
N GLY A 88 -5.17 8.58 1.44
CA GLY A 88 -5.51 9.54 0.37
C GLY A 88 -4.99 10.96 0.61
N ALA A 89 -4.69 11.33 1.87
CA ALA A 89 -4.03 12.59 2.20
C ALA A 89 -2.51 12.55 1.99
N PHE A 90 -1.90 11.36 1.96
CA PHE A 90 -0.49 11.17 1.65
C PHE A 90 -0.24 10.93 0.16
N ALA A 91 -1.02 10.04 -0.46
CA ALA A 91 -0.79 9.54 -1.81
C ALA A 91 -1.41 10.43 -2.89
N ASP A 92 -0.63 10.74 -3.92
CA ASP A 92 -1.09 11.39 -5.14
C ASP A 92 -1.40 10.33 -6.21
N ASN A 93 -2.68 10.28 -6.61
CA ASN A 93 -3.21 9.38 -7.65
C ASN A 93 -2.62 7.94 -7.62
N PRO A 94 -2.77 7.22 -6.49
CA PRO A 94 -2.27 5.86 -6.36
C PRO A 94 -2.86 4.92 -7.42
N THR A 95 -2.03 4.05 -7.96
CA THR A 95 -2.42 3.00 -8.91
C THR A 95 -2.60 1.68 -8.16
N PHE A 96 -3.77 1.06 -8.29
CA PHE A 96 -4.09 -0.23 -7.67
C PHE A 96 -4.11 -1.33 -8.74
N ILE A 97 -3.31 -2.36 -8.54
CA ILE A 97 -3.14 -3.46 -9.48
C ILE A 97 -3.47 -4.76 -8.76
N LEU A 98 -4.55 -5.42 -9.17
CA LEU A 98 -4.83 -6.78 -8.75
C LEU A 98 -3.99 -7.75 -9.60
N SER A 99 -3.28 -8.65 -8.92
CA SER A 99 -2.38 -9.61 -9.55
C SER A 99 -2.51 -10.98 -8.89
N GLU A 100 -1.98 -11.99 -9.55
CA GLU A 100 -1.91 -13.34 -9.03
C GLU A 100 -0.46 -13.83 -9.11
N GLN A 101 0.02 -14.46 -8.03
CA GLN A 101 1.29 -15.15 -8.08
C GLN A 101 1.21 -16.33 -9.06
N SER A 102 2.08 -16.31 -10.08
CA SER A 102 2.09 -17.29 -11.17
C SER A 102 3.16 -18.37 -11.05
N ALA A 103 4.13 -18.21 -10.14
CA ALA A 103 5.20 -19.17 -9.86
C ALA A 103 5.68 -19.09 -8.39
#